data_AF-A0A4P6UGP7-F1
#
_entry.id   AF-A0A4P6UGP7-F1
#
_cell.length_a   1.000
_cell.length_b   1.000
_cell.length_c   1.000
_cell.angle_alpha   90.00
_cell.angle_beta   90.00
_cell.angle_gamma   90.00
#
_symmetry.space_group_name_H-M   'P 1'
#
loop_
_entity.id
_entity.type
_entity.pdbx_description
1 polymer ?
#
loop_
_entity_poly.entity_id
_entity_poly.type
_entity_poly.pdbx_seq_one_letter_code
_entity_poly.pdbx_strand_id
1 'polypeptide(L)'
;MGFAGLVGKADNWNKTIDDDGEVADKSTAVLFEMDGYYNRGNWTLGGQLSYGTQKDAANDSVSDAKWAGASTTVGYFVTPRLQFLVRGDYINNEKNGGGLFTYTGYGEEVDPDGTPDSGDEYWLPGADGINGIGMDAAAAEKCAAGGECKGANRYAVSLGLKYALNPNAWLKFEYRYDGANQDVFYDVKNDEYKKNNNLVGAALVVFF
;
A
#
# COMPACT_ATOMS: atom_id res chain seq x y z
N MET A 1 -13.17 19.64 -4.29
CA MET A 1 -13.58 18.38 -3.65
C MET A 1 -14.14 17.51 -4.74
N GLY A 2 -13.77 16.24 -4.73
CA GLY A 2 -14.33 15.21 -5.59
C GLY A 2 -14.81 14.04 -4.78
N PHE A 3 -15.57 13.18 -5.44
CA PHE A 3 -15.98 11.88 -4.94
C PHE A 3 -15.95 10.92 -6.12
N ALA A 4 -15.34 9.76 -5.91
CA ALA A 4 -15.28 8.67 -6.88
C ALA A 4 -15.70 7.37 -6.19
N GLY A 5 -16.25 6.45 -6.98
CA GLY A 5 -16.55 5.11 -6.51
C GLY A 5 -16.42 4.10 -7.62
N LEU A 6 -15.97 2.90 -7.26
CA LEU A 6 -15.92 1.74 -8.14
C LEU A 6 -16.79 0.65 -7.52
N VAL A 7 -17.71 0.10 -8.29
CA VAL A 7 -18.45 -1.12 -7.95
C VAL A 7 -18.40 -2.01 -9.19
N GLY A 8 -17.78 -3.18 -9.08
CA GLY A 8 -17.58 -4.05 -10.22
C GLY A 8 -16.91 -5.36 -9.85
N LYS A 9 -16.53 -6.13 -10.88
CA LYS A 9 -15.61 -7.25 -10.73
C LYS A 9 -14.19 -6.80 -11.02
N ALA A 10 -13.25 -7.23 -10.21
CA ALA A 10 -11.81 -6.99 -10.37
C ALA A 10 -11.03 -8.26 -10.06
N ASP A 11 -9.79 -8.30 -10.55
CA ASP A 11 -8.94 -9.48 -10.47
C ASP A 11 -8.60 -9.82 -9.01
N ASN A 12 -8.70 -11.10 -8.67
CA ASN A 12 -8.42 -11.61 -7.33
C ASN A 12 -7.27 -12.61 -7.37
N TRP A 13 -6.09 -12.16 -6.94
CA TRP A 13 -4.85 -12.93 -6.93
C TRP A 13 -4.81 -14.03 -5.85
N ASN A 14 -5.87 -14.19 -5.05
CA ASN A 14 -6.08 -15.38 -4.20
C ASN A 14 -6.80 -16.53 -4.93
N LYS A 15 -7.10 -16.35 -6.22
CA LYS A 15 -7.77 -17.36 -7.05
C LYS A 15 -6.76 -17.88 -8.06
N THR A 16 -7.00 -19.11 -8.51
CA THR A 16 -6.15 -19.83 -9.46
C THR A 16 -5.85 -18.98 -10.70
N ILE A 17 -4.61 -19.03 -11.17
CA ILE A 17 -4.20 -18.49 -12.47
C ILE A 17 -4.51 -19.54 -13.54
N ASP A 18 -5.02 -19.13 -14.70
CA ASP A 18 -5.32 -20.06 -15.80
C ASP A 18 -4.07 -20.39 -16.65
N ASP A 19 -4.23 -21.33 -17.59
CA ASP A 19 -3.15 -21.82 -18.48
C ASP A 19 -2.51 -20.70 -19.34
N ASP A 20 -3.19 -19.56 -19.53
CA ASP A 20 -2.72 -18.40 -20.28
C ASP A 20 -1.97 -17.38 -19.39
N GLY A 21 -1.93 -17.60 -18.07
CA GLY A 21 -1.28 -16.72 -17.09
C GLY A 21 -2.18 -15.59 -16.55
N GLU A 22 -3.49 -15.67 -16.79
CA GLU A 22 -4.47 -14.66 -16.36
C GLU A 22 -5.20 -15.12 -15.08
N VAL A 23 -5.73 -14.16 -14.30
CA VAL A 23 -6.49 -14.48 -13.09
C VAL A 23 -7.84 -15.09 -13.46
N ALA A 24 -8.02 -16.39 -13.20
CA ALA A 24 -9.17 -17.16 -13.68
C ALA A 24 -10.51 -16.67 -13.10
N ASP A 25 -10.51 -16.10 -11.88
CA ASP A 25 -11.73 -15.71 -11.17
C ASP A 25 -11.72 -14.24 -10.68
N LYS A 26 -12.65 -13.44 -11.21
CA LYS A 26 -12.82 -12.03 -10.83
C LYS A 26 -13.87 -11.87 -9.72
N SER A 27 -13.44 -11.25 -8.62
CA SER A 27 -14.22 -11.01 -7.40
C SER A 27 -14.92 -9.64 -7.40
N THR A 28 -16.00 -9.49 -6.62
CA THR A 28 -16.65 -8.17 -6.46
C THR A 28 -15.80 -7.25 -5.60
N ALA A 29 -15.45 -6.08 -6.15
CA ALA A 29 -14.80 -4.99 -5.46
C ALA A 29 -15.76 -3.79 -5.32
N VAL A 30 -15.70 -3.13 -4.17
CA VAL A 30 -16.39 -1.87 -3.86
C VAL A 30 -15.36 -0.90 -3.28
N LEU A 31 -15.23 0.26 -3.89
CA LEU A 31 -14.34 1.33 -3.44
C LEU A 31 -15.10 2.65 -3.43
N PHE A 32 -14.79 3.49 -2.45
CA PHE A 32 -15.18 4.89 -2.41
C PHE A 32 -13.98 5.74 -2.04
N GLU A 33 -13.87 6.90 -2.68
CA GLU A 33 -12.86 7.90 -2.41
C GLU A 33 -13.49 9.28 -2.38
N MET A 34 -13.07 10.11 -1.44
CA MET A 34 -13.44 11.52 -1.34
C MET A 34 -12.18 12.35 -1.18
N ASP A 35 -11.97 13.31 -2.09
CA ASP A 35 -10.81 14.20 -2.10
C ASP A 35 -11.20 15.67 -1.88
N GLY A 36 -10.24 16.47 -1.46
CA GLY A 36 -10.36 17.91 -1.48
C GLY A 36 -9.01 18.61 -1.42
N TYR A 37 -8.96 19.81 -1.99
CA TYR A 37 -7.81 20.69 -1.87
C TYR A 37 -8.24 22.15 -1.71
N TYR A 38 -7.33 22.94 -1.15
CA TYR A 38 -7.47 24.37 -0.95
C TYR A 38 -6.12 25.05 -1.21
N ASN A 39 -6.11 26.03 -2.12
CA ASN A 39 -4.93 26.84 -2.41
C ASN A 39 -5.20 28.28 -2.00
N ARG A 40 -4.29 28.89 -1.23
CA ARG A 40 -4.38 30.31 -0.84
C ARG A 40 -3.02 30.94 -0.68
N GLY A 41 -2.68 31.85 -1.59
CA GLY A 41 -1.38 32.49 -1.64
C GLY A 41 -0.28 31.43 -1.77
N ASN A 42 0.63 31.40 -0.80
CA ASN A 42 1.74 30.46 -0.78
C ASN A 42 1.37 29.06 -0.25
N TRP A 43 0.15 28.86 0.27
CA TRP A 43 -0.29 27.59 0.85
C TRP A 43 -1.07 26.73 -0.14
N THR A 44 -0.74 25.44 -0.15
CA THR A 44 -1.53 24.34 -0.71
C THR A 44 -1.89 23.39 0.43
N LEU A 45 -3.16 23.04 0.55
CA LEU A 45 -3.66 21.99 1.44
C LEU A 45 -4.42 20.98 0.59
N GLY A 46 -4.20 19.70 0.83
CA GLY A 46 -4.88 18.59 0.17
C GLY A 46 -5.19 17.49 1.17
N GLY A 47 -6.23 16.70 0.88
CA GLY A 47 -6.56 15.51 1.64
C GLY A 47 -7.50 14.59 0.88
N GLN A 48 -7.46 13.32 1.23
CA GLN A 48 -8.19 12.24 0.59
C GLN A 48 -8.55 11.21 1.65
N LEU A 49 -9.78 10.71 1.61
CA LEU A 49 -10.24 9.57 2.39
C LEU A 49 -10.68 8.48 1.42
N SER A 50 -10.28 7.24 1.67
CA SER A 50 -10.71 6.09 0.89
C SER A 50 -11.21 4.96 1.79
N TYR A 51 -12.14 4.18 1.27
CA TYR A 51 -12.60 2.94 1.87
C TYR A 51 -12.83 1.94 0.76
N GLY A 52 -12.44 0.68 0.96
CA GLY A 52 -12.75 -0.35 0.01
C GLY A 52 -12.82 -1.75 0.60
N THR A 53 -13.49 -2.61 -0.16
CA THR A 53 -13.61 -4.03 0.13
C THR A 53 -13.53 -4.83 -1.15
N GLN A 54 -12.91 -6.01 -1.12
CA GLN A 54 -12.91 -6.94 -2.25
C GLN A 54 -13.15 -8.37 -1.77
N LYS A 55 -14.11 -9.07 -2.38
CA LYS A 55 -14.59 -10.37 -1.91
C LYS A 55 -13.54 -11.48 -2.08
N ASP A 56 -13.40 -12.34 -1.06
CA ASP A 56 -12.44 -13.46 -0.99
C ASP A 56 -10.99 -13.06 -1.33
N ALA A 57 -10.64 -11.79 -1.08
CA ALA A 57 -9.39 -11.16 -1.53
C ALA A 57 -8.57 -10.61 -0.35
N ALA A 58 -8.73 -11.15 0.85
CA ALA A 58 -7.87 -10.86 1.98
C ALA A 58 -6.67 -11.83 2.03
N ASN A 59 -5.62 -11.47 2.75
CA ASN A 59 -4.41 -12.28 2.88
C ASN A 59 -4.69 -13.64 3.55
N ASP A 60 -5.80 -13.81 4.29
CA ASP A 60 -6.24 -15.13 4.78
C ASP A 60 -6.83 -16.06 3.69
N SER A 61 -6.82 -15.64 2.42
CA SER A 61 -7.29 -16.34 1.21
C SER A 61 -8.78 -16.72 1.15
N VAL A 62 -9.54 -16.57 2.25
CA VAL A 62 -10.94 -17.00 2.35
C VAL A 62 -11.93 -15.88 2.63
N SER A 63 -11.48 -14.75 3.18
CA SER A 63 -12.34 -13.64 3.61
C SER A 63 -12.26 -12.43 2.66
N ASP A 64 -13.21 -11.49 2.79
CA ASP A 64 -13.10 -10.22 2.05
C ASP A 64 -11.94 -9.35 2.58
N ALA A 65 -11.15 -8.77 1.68
CA ALA A 65 -10.27 -7.65 1.97
C ALA A 65 -11.11 -6.45 2.42
N LYS A 66 -10.61 -5.69 3.40
CA LYS A 66 -11.25 -4.46 3.90
C LYS A 66 -10.16 -3.47 4.32
N TRP A 67 -10.14 -2.30 3.70
CA TRP A 67 -9.18 -1.23 4.01
C TRP A 67 -9.86 0.13 4.13
N ALA A 68 -9.24 1.00 4.91
CA ALA A 68 -9.62 2.41 5.02
C ALA A 68 -8.36 3.29 5.00
N GLY A 69 -8.27 4.17 4.00
CA GLY A 69 -7.15 5.09 3.82
C GLY A 69 -7.50 6.53 4.20
N ALA A 70 -6.51 7.25 4.69
CA ALA A 70 -6.56 8.70 4.86
C ALA A 70 -5.19 9.29 4.46
N SER A 71 -5.20 10.37 3.67
CA SER A 71 -3.99 11.13 3.39
C SER A 71 -4.22 12.63 3.51
N THR A 72 -3.13 13.35 3.78
CA THR A 72 -3.08 14.81 3.75
C THR A 72 -1.78 15.28 3.15
N THR A 73 -1.79 16.43 2.48
CA THR A 73 -0.62 17.08 1.91
C THR A 73 -0.67 18.57 2.19
N VAL A 74 0.43 19.12 2.70
CA VAL A 74 0.61 20.54 2.97
C VAL A 74 1.81 21.02 2.17
N GLY A 75 1.60 22.02 1.32
CA GLY A 75 2.65 22.69 0.56
C GLY A 75 2.77 24.16 0.95
N TYR A 76 4.00 24.67 1.07
CA TYR A 76 4.26 26.08 1.32
C TYR A 76 5.38 26.61 0.43
N PHE A 77 5.08 27.65 -0.35
CA PHE A 77 6.08 28.42 -1.09
C PHE A 77 6.78 29.41 -0.14
N VAL A 78 8.04 29.11 0.22
CA VAL A 78 8.89 30.02 0.99
C VAL A 78 9.39 31.17 0.11
N THR A 79 9.65 30.88 -1.17
CA THR A 79 9.91 31.88 -2.21
C THR A 79 9.18 31.48 -3.50
N PRO A 80 9.07 32.35 -4.52
CA PRO A 80 8.53 31.96 -5.83
C PRO A 80 9.26 30.80 -6.52
N ARG A 81 10.49 30.46 -6.06
CA ARG A 81 11.27 29.33 -6.58
C ARG A 81 11.31 28.13 -5.63
N LEU A 82 11.08 28.31 -4.33
CA LEU A 82 11.28 27.28 -3.30
C LEU A 82 9.95 26.91 -2.63
N GLN A 83 9.55 25.65 -2.77
CA GLN A 83 8.39 25.06 -2.11
C GLN A 83 8.83 23.91 -1.20
N PHE A 84 8.36 23.92 0.04
CA PHE A 84 8.36 22.74 0.91
C PHE A 84 7.03 22.00 0.79
N LEU A 85 7.08 20.68 0.95
CA LEU A 85 5.92 19.79 0.99
C LEU A 85 6.04 18.91 2.23
N VAL A 86 4.92 18.66 2.90
CA VAL A 86 4.76 17.58 3.87
C VAL A 86 3.56 16.75 3.43
N ARG A 87 3.71 15.44 3.35
CA ARG A 87 2.60 14.50 3.11
C ARG A 87 2.55 13.49 4.25
N GLY A 88 1.34 13.16 4.68
CA GLY A 88 1.07 12.07 5.60
C GLY A 88 0.02 11.14 5.00
N ASP A 89 0.26 9.84 5.07
CA ASP A 89 -0.65 8.79 4.63
C ASP A 89 -0.85 7.79 5.78
N TYR A 90 -2.06 7.25 5.92
CA TYR A 90 -2.41 6.17 6.84
C TYR A 90 -3.38 5.21 6.16
N ILE A 91 -3.20 3.91 6.37
CA ILE A 91 -4.09 2.86 5.89
C ILE A 91 -4.36 1.88 7.04
N ASN A 92 -5.62 1.76 7.46
CA ASN A 92 -6.06 0.59 8.23
C ASN A 92 -6.27 -0.57 7.25
N ASN A 93 -5.58 -1.68 7.50
CA ASN A 93 -5.57 -2.87 6.67
C ASN A 93 -5.38 -4.14 7.55
N GLU A 94 -5.92 -4.13 8.78
CA GLU A 94 -5.61 -5.18 9.78
C GLU A 94 -6.53 -6.39 9.79
N LYS A 95 -7.69 -6.33 9.14
CA LYS A 95 -8.65 -7.45 9.19
C LYS A 95 -8.30 -8.53 8.18
N ASN A 96 -8.47 -9.79 8.57
CA ASN A 96 -8.36 -10.95 7.68
C ASN A 96 -6.95 -11.08 7.05
N GLY A 97 -5.92 -10.67 7.80
CA GLY A 97 -4.54 -10.56 7.30
C GLY A 97 -4.26 -9.35 6.38
N GLY A 98 -5.27 -8.52 6.11
CA GLY A 98 -5.21 -7.35 5.23
C GLY A 98 -5.50 -7.68 3.77
N GLY A 99 -5.46 -6.68 2.90
CA GLY A 99 -5.66 -6.80 1.45
C GLY A 99 -6.16 -5.48 0.88
N LEU A 100 -5.63 -5.08 -0.27
CA LEU A 100 -5.99 -3.85 -0.98
C LEU A 100 -6.67 -4.20 -2.32
N PHE A 101 -7.10 -3.18 -3.05
CA PHE A 101 -7.73 -3.37 -4.37
C PHE A 101 -6.78 -4.10 -5.32
N THR A 102 -7.25 -5.23 -5.86
CA THR A 102 -6.50 -6.15 -6.74
C THR A 102 -5.09 -6.48 -6.24
N TYR A 103 -4.86 -6.43 -4.92
CA TYR A 103 -3.55 -6.63 -4.32
C TYR A 103 -3.68 -7.32 -2.97
N THR A 104 -3.26 -8.58 -2.92
CA THR A 104 -2.99 -9.33 -1.69
C THR A 104 -1.51 -9.45 -1.47
N GLY A 105 -1.10 -9.54 -0.20
CA GLY A 105 0.30 -9.68 0.15
C GLY A 105 0.86 -10.98 -0.41
N TYR A 106 2.08 -10.93 -0.93
CA TYR A 106 2.77 -12.13 -1.40
C TYR A 106 2.97 -13.12 -0.25
N GLY A 107 2.58 -14.36 -0.53
CA GLY A 107 3.31 -15.55 -0.11
C GLY A 107 2.97 -16.71 -1.05
N GLU A 108 3.89 -17.06 -1.96
CA GLU A 108 4.46 -18.43 -2.02
C GLU A 108 3.66 -19.64 -2.60
N GLU A 109 2.33 -19.64 -2.83
CA GLU A 109 1.53 -20.62 -3.68
C GLU A 109 1.08 -22.04 -3.13
N VAL A 110 -0.04 -22.67 -3.57
CA VAL A 110 -0.62 -23.93 -2.98
C VAL A 110 -1.31 -24.91 -3.94
N ASP A 111 -1.30 -26.21 -3.58
CA ASP A 111 -1.92 -27.34 -4.30
C ASP A 111 -3.48 -27.42 -4.17
N PRO A 112 -4.22 -27.93 -5.18
CA PRO A 112 -5.69 -27.93 -5.21
C PRO A 112 -6.42 -28.77 -4.15
N ASP A 113 -5.71 -29.64 -3.41
CA ASP A 113 -6.29 -30.44 -2.32
C ASP A 113 -6.06 -29.82 -0.93
N GLY A 114 -5.38 -28.67 -0.86
CA GLY A 114 -5.09 -27.94 0.37
C GLY A 114 -3.90 -28.48 1.16
N THR A 115 -3.07 -29.35 0.57
CA THR A 115 -1.80 -29.77 1.16
C THR A 115 -0.63 -28.90 0.69
N PRO A 116 0.50 -28.89 1.42
CA PRO A 116 1.76 -28.40 0.87
C PRO A 116 2.22 -29.27 -0.28
N ASP A 117 2.41 -28.64 -1.45
CA ASP A 117 3.29 -29.22 -2.44
C ASP A 117 4.65 -29.44 -1.76
N SER A 118 5.22 -30.61 -2.03
CA SER A 118 6.48 -31.07 -1.46
C SER A 118 7.66 -30.95 -2.45
N GLY A 119 7.43 -30.26 -3.57
CA GLY A 119 8.42 -29.87 -4.58
C GLY A 119 8.45 -28.37 -4.91
N ASP A 120 7.31 -27.68 -4.91
CA ASP A 120 7.20 -26.26 -5.26
C ASP A 120 6.80 -25.37 -4.03
N GLU A 121 6.99 -24.04 -4.16
CA GLU A 121 6.86 -23.03 -3.08
C GLU A 121 5.47 -23.09 -2.36
N TYR A 122 5.37 -22.66 -1.08
CA TYR A 122 4.17 -22.84 -0.23
C TYR A 122 3.52 -21.58 0.39
N TRP A 123 2.26 -21.26 0.03
CA TRP A 123 1.46 -20.14 0.53
C TRP A 123 1.47 -20.12 2.05
N LEU A 124 2.21 -19.15 2.57
CA LEU A 124 1.94 -18.62 3.89
C LEU A 124 1.52 -17.17 3.74
N PRO A 125 0.39 -16.77 4.33
CA PRO A 125 -0.16 -15.44 4.16
C PRO A 125 0.78 -14.41 4.81
N GLY A 126 1.53 -13.69 3.98
CA GLY A 126 2.81 -13.11 4.37
C GLY A 126 2.85 -11.59 4.43
N ALA A 127 4.04 -11.06 4.66
CA ALA A 127 4.35 -9.65 4.56
C ALA A 127 4.86 -9.32 3.16
N ASP A 128 4.25 -8.34 2.50
CA ASP A 128 4.94 -7.62 1.43
C ASP A 128 6.02 -6.73 2.06
N GLY A 129 7.24 -7.27 2.12
CA GLY A 129 8.44 -6.63 2.63
C GLY A 129 8.81 -5.30 1.95
N ILE A 130 8.26 -5.00 0.77
CA ILE A 130 8.54 -3.78 0.00
C ILE A 130 7.54 -2.67 0.36
N ASN A 131 6.24 -2.95 0.31
CA ASN A 131 5.21 -1.93 0.57
C ASN A 131 4.73 -1.87 2.04
N GLY A 132 5.15 -2.81 2.89
CA GLY A 132 4.85 -2.81 4.34
C GLY A 132 3.39 -3.10 4.65
N ILE A 133 2.85 -4.15 4.04
CA ILE A 133 1.46 -4.59 4.14
C ILE A 133 1.41 -6.13 4.22
N GLY A 134 0.26 -6.69 4.59
CA GLY A 134 0.16 -8.13 4.91
C GLY A 134 0.43 -8.42 6.39
N MET A 135 0.85 -9.63 6.74
CA MET A 135 1.04 -10.09 8.12
C MET A 135 2.52 -10.27 8.48
N ASP A 136 2.94 -9.91 9.70
CA ASP A 136 4.21 -10.38 10.23
C ASP A 136 4.19 -11.89 10.51
N ALA A 137 5.38 -12.49 10.67
CA ALA A 137 5.51 -13.93 10.84
C ALA A 137 4.70 -14.50 12.02
N ALA A 138 4.55 -13.73 13.11
CA ALA A 138 3.79 -14.18 14.28
C ALA A 138 2.27 -14.09 14.05
N ALA A 139 1.80 -13.07 13.31
CA ALA A 139 0.41 -12.99 12.88
C ALA A 139 0.06 -14.06 11.83
N ALA A 140 0.99 -14.39 10.92
CA ALA A 140 0.86 -15.46 9.94
C ALA A 140 0.81 -16.85 10.61
N GLU A 141 1.73 -17.17 11.53
CA GLU A 141 1.72 -18.41 12.30
C GLU A 141 0.41 -18.59 13.09
N LYS A 142 -0.05 -17.51 13.76
CA LYS A 142 -1.32 -17.51 14.48
C LYS A 142 -2.52 -17.72 13.54
N CYS A 143 -2.50 -17.16 12.34
CA CYS A 143 -3.53 -17.36 11.32
C CYS A 143 -3.58 -18.82 10.85
N ALA A 144 -2.43 -19.39 10.49
CA ALA A 144 -2.30 -20.79 10.06
C ALA A 144 -2.75 -21.79 11.16
N ALA A 145 -2.55 -21.44 12.44
CA ALA A 145 -3.07 -22.20 13.58
C ALA A 145 -4.60 -22.06 13.81
N GLY A 146 -5.35 -21.44 12.89
CA GLY A 146 -6.80 -21.19 13.00
C GLY A 146 -7.17 -20.03 13.95
N GLY A 147 -6.19 -19.20 14.32
CA GLY A 147 -6.41 -17.99 15.10
C GLY A 147 -6.80 -16.78 14.23
N GLU A 148 -7.00 -15.64 14.88
CA GLU A 148 -7.29 -14.38 14.19
C GLU A 148 -6.10 -13.92 13.32
N CYS A 149 -6.31 -13.93 12.00
CA CYS A 149 -5.43 -13.40 10.96
C CYS A 149 -5.44 -11.87 10.97
N LYS A 150 -4.31 -11.26 11.35
CA LYS A 150 -4.20 -9.80 11.55
C LYS A 150 -3.18 -9.18 10.61
N GLY A 151 -3.62 -8.30 9.72
CA GLY A 151 -2.76 -7.52 8.82
C GLY A 151 -2.13 -6.28 9.45
N ALA A 152 -1.17 -5.71 8.73
CA ALA A 152 -0.46 -4.49 9.12
C ALA A 152 -1.24 -3.23 8.75
N ASN A 153 -1.45 -2.36 9.75
CA ASN A 153 -1.82 -0.97 9.52
C ASN A 153 -0.53 -0.19 9.21
N ARG A 154 -0.51 0.53 8.09
CA ARG A 154 0.65 1.28 7.60
C ARG A 154 0.41 2.79 7.67
N TYR A 155 1.48 3.54 7.90
CA TYR A 155 1.54 4.98 7.68
C TYR A 155 2.82 5.37 6.92
N ALA A 156 2.80 6.56 6.32
CA ALA A 156 3.98 7.17 5.72
C ALA A 156 3.98 8.68 5.99
N VAL A 157 5.17 9.25 6.15
CA VAL A 157 5.37 10.70 6.23
C VAL A 157 6.50 11.11 5.29
N SER A 158 6.19 11.93 4.27
CA SER A 158 7.17 12.49 3.33
C SER A 158 7.44 13.96 3.62
N LEU A 159 8.72 14.34 3.60
CA LEU A 159 9.22 15.71 3.56
C LEU A 159 9.80 15.98 2.16
N GLY A 160 9.12 16.83 1.40
CA GLY A 160 9.48 17.18 0.04
C GLY A 160 10.05 18.59 -0.09
N LEU A 161 10.98 18.77 -1.03
CA LEU A 161 11.51 20.05 -1.47
C LEU A 161 11.37 20.15 -2.99
N LYS A 162 10.92 21.30 -3.49
CA LYS A 162 10.95 21.64 -4.92
C LYS A 162 11.60 23.01 -5.10
N TYR A 163 12.64 23.05 -5.91
CA TYR A 163 13.37 24.28 -6.25
C TYR A 163 13.43 24.51 -7.76
N ALA A 164 12.89 25.64 -8.22
CA ALA A 164 13.00 26.06 -9.61
C ALA A 164 14.38 26.67 -9.89
N LEU A 165 15.22 25.95 -10.63
CA LEU A 165 16.54 26.42 -11.06
C LEU A 165 16.38 27.56 -12.07
N ASN A 166 15.52 27.34 -13.07
CA ASN A 166 15.14 28.29 -14.11
C ASN A 166 13.70 27.97 -14.60
N PRO A 167 13.13 28.73 -15.56
CA PRO A 167 11.77 28.50 -16.06
C PRO A 167 11.51 27.17 -16.77
N ASN A 168 12.54 26.35 -17.04
CA ASN A 168 12.48 25.08 -17.78
C ASN A 168 13.02 23.89 -16.96
N ALA A 169 13.51 24.10 -15.73
CA ALA A 169 14.17 23.08 -14.94
C ALA A 169 13.90 23.22 -13.43
N TRP A 170 13.41 22.14 -12.81
CA TRP A 170 13.14 22.05 -11.38
C TRP A 170 13.92 20.90 -10.75
N LEU A 171 14.57 21.17 -9.63
CA LEU A 171 15.08 20.13 -8.73
C LEU A 171 13.98 19.74 -7.73
N LYS A 172 13.80 18.44 -7.52
CA LYS A 172 12.95 17.87 -6.47
C LYS A 172 13.79 16.97 -5.56
N PHE A 173 13.47 16.99 -4.28
CA PHE A 173 14.00 16.08 -3.27
C PHE A 173 12.86 15.59 -2.38
N GLU A 174 12.91 14.34 -1.94
CA GLU A 174 12.00 13.77 -0.95
C GLU A 174 12.79 12.90 0.03
N TYR A 175 12.45 13.01 1.31
CA TYR A 175 12.71 11.97 2.31
C TYR A 175 11.35 11.45 2.79
N ARG A 176 11.16 10.14 2.81
CA ARG A 176 9.97 9.47 3.31
C ARG A 176 10.33 8.49 4.42
N TYR A 177 9.60 8.58 5.53
CA TYR A 177 9.57 7.57 6.58
C TYR A 177 8.29 6.75 6.43
N ASP A 178 8.43 5.45 6.20
CA ASP A 178 7.33 4.49 6.21
C ASP A 178 7.33 3.74 7.54
N GLY A 179 6.14 3.46 8.08
CA GLY A 179 5.98 2.73 9.34
C GLY A 179 4.73 1.85 9.37
N ALA A 180 4.77 0.78 10.16
CA ALA A 180 3.67 -0.17 10.35
C ALA A 180 3.52 -0.55 11.83
N ASN A 181 2.37 -1.11 12.20
CA ASN A 181 2.17 -1.69 13.55
C ASN A 181 2.80 -3.08 13.73
N GLN A 182 3.12 -3.75 12.62
CA GLN A 182 3.73 -5.08 12.53
C GLN A 182 5.11 -5.03 11.88
N ASP A 183 5.90 -6.09 12.05
CA ASP A 183 7.21 -6.22 11.42
C ASP A 183 7.04 -6.73 9.97
N VAL A 184 6.82 -5.80 9.04
CA VAL A 184 6.43 -6.09 7.64
C VAL A 184 7.27 -5.37 6.58
N PHE A 185 8.33 -4.64 6.94
CA PHE A 185 9.33 -4.16 5.98
C PHE A 185 10.57 -5.05 6.05
N TYR A 186 11.00 -5.59 4.91
CA TYR A 186 12.16 -6.49 4.86
C TYR A 186 13.49 -5.71 4.83
N ASP A 187 14.39 -6.00 5.76
CA ASP A 187 15.74 -5.44 5.82
C ASP A 187 16.76 -6.38 5.16
N VAL A 188 16.93 -6.21 3.85
CA VAL A 188 17.90 -6.94 3.01
C VAL A 188 19.34 -6.96 3.54
N LYS A 189 19.71 -6.08 4.49
CA LYS A 189 21.05 -6.04 5.08
C LYS A 189 21.20 -7.00 6.26
N ASN A 190 20.14 -7.17 7.05
CA ASN A 190 20.16 -7.96 8.29
C ASN A 190 19.37 -9.28 8.16
N ASP A 191 18.64 -9.46 7.06
CA ASP A 191 17.74 -10.59 6.80
C ASP A 191 16.60 -10.71 7.83
N GLU A 192 16.09 -9.55 8.25
CA GLU A 192 15.08 -9.41 9.30
C GLU A 192 13.93 -8.51 8.83
N TYR A 193 12.72 -8.77 9.33
CA TYR A 193 11.58 -7.88 9.16
C TYR A 193 11.52 -6.83 10.29
N LYS A 194 11.05 -5.62 9.96
CA LYS A 194 10.98 -4.48 10.88
C LYS A 194 9.74 -3.61 10.65
N LYS A 195 9.40 -2.80 11.66
CA LYS A 195 8.24 -1.87 11.62
C LYS A 195 8.41 -0.60 10.79
N ASN A 196 9.57 -0.36 10.18
CA ASN A 196 9.80 0.88 9.44
C ASN A 196 10.76 0.76 8.25
N ASN A 197 10.62 1.68 7.31
CA ASN A 197 11.52 1.87 6.18
C ASN A 197 11.80 3.35 5.94
N ASN A 198 12.92 3.66 5.29
CA ASN A 198 13.35 5.02 4.97
C ASN A 198 13.69 5.10 3.48
N LEU A 199 13.10 6.06 2.77
CA LEU A 199 13.34 6.31 1.36
C LEU A 199 13.87 7.73 1.17
N VAL A 200 14.85 7.89 0.27
CA VAL A 200 15.34 9.19 -0.19
C VAL A 200 15.25 9.20 -1.71
N GLY A 201 14.62 10.23 -2.26
CA GLY A 201 14.49 10.45 -3.70
C GLY A 201 14.99 11.84 -4.11
N ALA A 202 15.59 11.93 -5.28
CA ALA A 202 15.93 13.20 -5.91
C ALA A 202 15.67 13.11 -7.43
N ALA A 203 15.18 14.20 -8.02
CA ALA A 203 14.88 14.26 -9.45
C ALA A 203 15.15 15.65 -10.03
N LEU A 204 15.77 15.69 -11.21
CA LEU A 204 15.82 16.88 -12.06
C LEU A 204 14.72 16.74 -13.12
N VAL A 205 13.75 17.64 -13.11
CA VAL A 205 12.67 17.69 -14.10
C VAL A 205 12.97 18.81 -15.09
N VAL A 206 13.03 18.48 -16.38
CA VAL A 206 13.26 19.42 -17.48
C VAL A 206 12.04 19.43 -18.40
N PHE A 207 11.65 20.59 -18.90
CA PHE A 207 10.52 20.76 -19.81
C PHE A 207 10.83 21.85 -20.86
N PHE A 208 10.28 21.65 -22.06
CA PHE A 208 10.66 22.33 -23.30
C PHE A 208 9.52 23.21 -23.81
#